data_AF-A0A1G8NLT0-F1
#
_entry.id   AF-A0A1G8NLT0-F1
#
_cell.length_a   1.000
_cell.length_b   1.000
_cell.length_c   1.000
_cell.angle_alpha   90.00
_cell.angle_beta   90.00
_cell.angle_gamma   90.00
#
_symmetry.space_group_name_H-M   'P 1'
#
loop_
_entity.id
_entity.type
_entity.pdbx_description
1 polymer ?
#
loop_
_entity_poly.entity_id
_entity_poly.type
_entity_poly.pdbx_seq_one_letter_code
_entity_poly.pdbx_strand_id
1 'polypeptide(L)' 'MSQFTEYKVIHIAEGGCGTLLLGSSGLPLKKVEATLNEEAAAGWQLVFQVIERKRFMLFWDREAVIVTLGRNR' A
#
# COMPACT_ATOMS: atom_id res chain seq x y z
N MET A 1 16.07 -18.10 -6.39
CA MET A 1 15.53 -16.77 -6.04
C MET A 1 15.08 -16.12 -7.35
N SER A 2 13.86 -15.61 -7.43
CA SER A 2 13.36 -14.94 -8.64
C SER A 2 14.27 -13.74 -8.95
N GLN A 3 14.92 -13.73 -10.11
CA GLN A 3 15.81 -12.64 -10.51
C GLN A 3 15.00 -11.56 -11.23
N PHE A 4 14.49 -10.59 -10.47
CA PHE A 4 13.77 -9.44 -11.02
C PHE A 4 14.72 -8.50 -11.78
N THR A 5 14.31 -8.10 -12.99
CA THR A 5 15.05 -7.13 -13.81
C THR A 5 14.60 -5.70 -13.54
N GLU A 6 13.36 -5.52 -13.09
CA GLU A 6 12.76 -4.22 -12.83
C GLU A 6 12.10 -4.22 -11.45
N TYR A 7 12.21 -3.10 -10.74
CA TYR A 7 11.59 -2.87 -9.43
C TYR A 7 10.77 -1.60 -9.43
N LYS A 8 9.69 -1.60 -8.67
CA LYS A 8 8.94 -0.40 -8.32
C LYS A 8 8.44 -0.46 -6.88
N VAL A 9 8.26 0.71 -6.31
CA VAL A 9 7.73 0.87 -4.96
C VAL A 9 6.43 1.67 -5.04
N ILE A 10 5.36 1.12 -4.50
CA ILE A 10 4.07 1.80 -4.40
C ILE A 10 3.78 2.12 -2.93
N HIS A 11 3.25 3.31 -2.68
CA HIS A 11 2.89 3.78 -1.35
C HIS A 11 1.39 4.06 -1.31
N ILE A 12 0.67 3.24 -0.55
CA ILE A 12 -0.78 3.29 -0.42
C ILE A 12 -1.11 3.80 0.99
N ALA A 13 -1.41 5.09 1.10
CA ALA A 13 -1.82 5.73 2.35
C ALA A 13 -3.33 6.04 2.35
N GLU A 14 -3.91 6.08 3.55
CA GLU A 14 -5.27 6.59 3.78
C GLU A 14 -5.33 8.09 3.44
N GLY A 15 -6.22 8.50 2.52
CA GLY A 15 -6.40 9.91 2.16
C GLY A 15 -7.09 10.66 3.30
N GLY A 16 -6.42 11.68 3.86
CA GLY A 16 -6.84 12.38 5.08
C GLY A 16 -8.06 13.30 4.95
N CYS A 17 -9.04 12.98 4.10
CA CYS A 17 -10.26 13.79 3.95
C CYS A 17 -11.56 12.97 3.82
N GLY A 18 -11.50 11.63 3.96
CA GLY A 18 -12.68 10.75 3.88
C GLY A 18 -13.22 10.25 5.24
N THR A 19 -12.41 10.30 6.29
CA THR A 19 -12.68 9.67 7.60
C THR A 19 -12.82 10.67 8.75
N LEU A 20 -13.10 11.94 8.43
CA LEU A 20 -13.30 12.99 9.45
C LEU A 20 -14.63 12.86 10.22
N LEU A 21 -15.42 11.79 10.03
CA LEU A 21 -16.75 11.64 10.64
C LEU A 21 -17.04 10.23 11.17
N LEU A 22 -16.22 9.72 12.09
CA LEU A 22 -16.54 8.57 12.98
C LEU A 22 -16.27 7.18 12.40
N GLY A 23 -15.17 6.55 12.82
CA GLY A 23 -15.00 5.09 12.73
C GLY A 23 -13.68 4.64 12.12
N SER A 24 -12.78 4.17 13.00
CA SER A 24 -11.52 3.44 12.73
C SER A 24 -10.85 3.69 11.36
N SER A 25 -9.83 4.56 11.36
CA SER A 25 -8.86 4.78 10.28
C SER A 25 -7.91 3.58 10.13
N GLY A 26 -8.47 2.44 9.72
CA GLY A 26 -7.70 1.26 9.38
C GLY A 26 -7.17 1.33 7.95
N LEU A 27 -6.08 0.63 7.69
CA LEU A 27 -5.55 0.46 6.35
C LEU A 27 -6.66 0.14 5.31
N PRO A 28 -6.77 0.89 4.19
CA PRO A 28 -7.84 0.69 3.22
C PRO A 28 -7.60 -0.59 2.40
N LEU A 29 -7.93 -1.75 2.97
CA LEU A 29 -7.62 -3.07 2.43
C LEU A 29 -8.13 -3.25 0.99
N LYS A 30 -9.37 -2.83 0.71
CA LYS A 30 -9.94 -2.88 -0.65
C LYS A 30 -9.12 -2.08 -1.68
N LYS A 31 -8.57 -0.94 -1.27
CA LYS A 31 -7.72 -0.12 -2.14
C LYS A 31 -6.39 -0.84 -2.39
N VAL A 32 -5.80 -1.43 -1.35
CA VAL A 32 -4.57 -2.23 -1.46
C VAL A 32 -4.79 -3.41 -2.41
N GLU A 33 -5.86 -4.18 -2.22
CA GLU A 33 -6.22 -5.31 -3.08
C GLU A 33 -6.42 -4.88 -4.54
N ALA A 34 -7.19 -3.81 -4.78
CA ALA A 34 -7.41 -3.29 -6.13
C ALA A 34 -6.11 -2.88 -6.81
N THR A 35 -5.26 -2.11 -6.12
CA THR A 35 -3.94 -1.71 -6.65
C THR A 35 -3.05 -2.93 -6.91
N LEU A 36 -2.98 -3.91 -6.02
CA LEU A 36 -2.17 -5.11 -6.25
C LEU A 36 -2.68 -5.95 -7.43
N ASN A 37 -4.00 -6.04 -7.62
CA ASN A 37 -4.60 -6.76 -8.74
C ASN A 37 -4.29 -6.07 -10.08
N GLU A 38 -4.39 -4.74 -10.13
CA GLU A 38 -3.99 -3.95 -11.30
C GLU A 38 -2.52 -4.18 -11.65
N GLU A 39 -1.64 -4.19 -10.65
CA GLU A 39 -0.21 -4.39 -10.86
C GLU A 39 0.15 -5.82 -11.25
N ALA A 40 -0.54 -6.80 -10.68
CA ALA A 40 -0.43 -8.20 -11.08
C ALA A 40 -0.88 -8.40 -12.54
N ALA A 41 -1.96 -7.75 -12.97
CA ALA A 41 -2.42 -7.77 -14.36
C ALA A 41 -1.39 -7.14 -15.31
N ALA A 42 -0.62 -6.16 -14.83
CA ALA A 42 0.51 -5.58 -15.55
C ALA A 42 1.81 -6.41 -15.47
N GLY A 43 1.77 -7.62 -14.90
CA GLY A 43 2.89 -8.57 -14.84
C GLY A 43 3.88 -8.32 -13.69
N TRP A 44 3.51 -7.51 -12.71
CA TRP A 44 4.33 -7.28 -11.53
C TRP A 44 4.05 -8.31 -10.44
N GLN A 45 5.09 -8.67 -9.68
CA GLN A 45 5.02 -9.64 -8.58
C GLN A 45 5.40 -8.98 -7.26
N LEU A 46 4.71 -9.36 -6.18
CA LEU A 46 5.04 -8.91 -4.84
C LEU A 46 6.40 -9.45 -4.38
N VAL A 47 7.31 -8.54 -4.00
CA VAL A 47 8.62 -8.89 -3.44
C VAL A 47 8.60 -8.77 -1.93
N PHE A 48 8.21 -7.61 -1.42
CA PHE A 48 8.03 -7.38 0.01
C PHE A 48 6.97 -6.32 0.26
N GLN A 49 6.38 -6.38 1.45
CA GLN A 49 5.39 -5.43 1.93
C GLN A 49 5.73 -5.02 3.36
N VAL A 50 5.61 -3.73 3.66
CA VAL A 50 5.69 -3.22 5.03
C VAL A 50 4.50 -2.31 5.32
N ILE A 51 3.91 -2.48 6.49
CA ILE A 51 2.86 -1.61 7.00
C ILE A 51 3.53 -0.58 7.90
N GLU A 52 3.32 0.68 7.59
CA GLU A 52 3.76 1.81 8.39
C GLU A 52 2.55 2.38 9.15
N ARG A 53 2.70 2.52 10.47
CA ARG A 53 1.75 3.25 11.31
C ARG A 53 2.45 4.48 11.88
N LYS A 54 1.93 5.66 11.58
CA LYS A 54 2.46 6.94 12.07
C LYS A 54 1.39 7.70 12.83
N ARG A 55 1.76 8.25 13.98
CA ARG A 55 0.90 9.19 14.72
C ARG A 55 0.59 10.39 13.84
N PHE A 56 -0.69 10.72 13.74
CA PHE A 56 -1.21 11.85 13.00
C PHE A 56 -1.99 12.77 13.93
N MET A 57 -1.53 14.01 14.11
CA MET A 57 -2.15 14.96 15.05
C MET A 57 -2.29 14.38 16.50
N LEU A 58 -3.20 14.95 17.29
CA LEU A 58 -3.26 14.72 18.74
C LEU A 58 -3.75 13.30 19.11
N PHE A 59 -4.75 12.77 18.38
CA PHE A 59 -5.40 11.49 18.65
C PHE A 59 -5.63 10.59 17.42
N TRP A 60 -5.10 10.95 16.25
CA TRP A 60 -5.27 10.13 15.05
C TRP A 60 -3.98 9.35 14.76
N ASP A 61 -4.13 8.22 14.10
CA ASP A 61 -3.02 7.48 13.50
C ASP A 61 -3.31 7.37 12.02
N ARG A 62 -2.25 7.35 11.21
CA ARG A 62 -2.33 7.09 9.79
C ARG A 62 -1.58 5.81 9.48
N GLU A 63 -2.27 4.88 8.86
CA GLU A 63 -1.67 3.67 8.32
C GLU A 63 -1.38 3.84 6.82
N ALA A 64 -0.26 3.27 6.40
CA ALA A 64 0.11 3.15 5.00
C ALA A 64 0.76 1.79 4.74
N VAL A 65 0.59 1.28 3.52
CA VAL A 65 1.40 0.15 3.03
C VAL A 65 2.41 0.65 2.02
N ILE A 66 3.66 0.25 2.23
CA ILE A 66 4.70 0.34 1.22
C ILE A 66 4.88 -1.06 0.65
N VAL A 67 4.69 -1.19 -0.66
CA VAL A 67 4.81 -2.45 -1.37
C VAL A 67 5.92 -2.31 -2.40
N THR A 68 6.84 -3.27 -2.39
CA THR A 68 7.85 -3.40 -3.44
C THR A 68 7.45 -4.52 -4.37
N LEU A 69 7.41 -4.19 -5.66
CA LEU A 69 7.05 -5.07 -6.73
C LEU A 69 8.25 -5.29 -7.64
N GLY A 70 8.36 -6.50 -8.19
CA GLY A 70 9.41 -6.92 -9.10
C GLY A 70 8.79 -7.48 -10.37
N ARG A 71 9.46 -7.28 -11.51
CA ARG A 71 9.05 -7.85 -12.79
C ARG A 71 10.27 -8.35 -13.56
N ASN A 72 10.07 -9.43 -14.30
CA ASN A 72 11.02 -9.92 -15.31
C ASN A 72 10.54 -9.42 -16.66
N ARG A 73 11.47 -8.86 -17.44
CA ARG A 73 11.21 -8.41 -18.80
C ARG A 73 10.98 -9.59 -19.74
#